data_AF-A0A8T3XN75-F1
#
_entry.id   AF-A0A8T3XN75-F1
#
_cell.length_a   1.000
_cell.length_b   1.000
_cell.length_c   1.000
_cell.angle_alpha   90.00
_cell.angle_beta   90.00
_cell.angle_gamma   90.00
#
_symmetry.space_group_name_H-M   'P 1'
#
loop_
_entity.id
_entity.type
_entity.pdbx_description
1 polymer ?
#
loop_
_entity_poly.entity_id
_entity_poly.type
_entity_poly.pdbx_seq_one_letter_code
_entity_poly.pdbx_strand_id
1 'polypeptide(L)' 'MRYGSFERTMHKIKCSECGADAEVPFQPKEGRPVYCRDCYSKKRPRF' A
#
# COMPACT_ATOMS: atom_id res chain seq x y z
N MET A 1 15.97 26.65 -0.03
CA MET A 1 14.82 26.18 -0.84
C MET A 1 14.87 24.65 -0.92
N ARG A 2 13.71 24.03 -0.68
CA ARG A 2 13.25 22.70 -1.16
C ARG A 2 13.89 21.44 -0.57
N TYR A 3 13.10 20.84 0.33
CA TYR A 3 13.20 19.51 0.90
C TYR A 3 13.67 18.45 -0.10
N GLY A 4 14.65 17.65 0.34
CA GLY A 4 15.22 16.54 -0.40
C GLY A 4 14.14 15.60 -0.92
N SER A 5 14.17 15.41 -2.24
CA SER A 5 13.34 14.53 -3.02
C SER A 5 13.58 13.08 -2.58
N PHE A 6 12.88 12.64 -1.54
CA PHE A 6 12.73 11.20 -1.29
C PHE A 6 11.90 10.67 -2.44
N GLU A 7 12.56 10.02 -3.40
CA GLU A 7 11.92 9.31 -4.51
C GLU A 7 11.05 8.22 -3.90
N ARG A 8 9.80 8.56 -3.62
CA ARG A 8 8.78 7.64 -3.14
C ARG A 8 8.49 6.67 -4.27
N THR A 9 9.29 5.60 -4.34
CA THR A 9 9.06 4.47 -5.24
C THR A 9 7.72 3.85 -4.86
N MET A 10 6.71 4.14 -5.67
CA MET A 10 5.40 3.55 -5.55
C MET A 10 5.46 2.18 -6.23
N HIS A 11 5.20 1.12 -5.46
CA HIS A 11 5.11 -0.24 -5.98
C HIS A 11 3.65 -0.53 -6.33
N LYS A 12 3.42 -0.95 -7.57
CA LYS A 12 2.11 -1.48 -8.00
C LYS A 12 1.94 -2.87 -7.41
N ILE A 13 0.86 -3.06 -6.66
CA ILE A 13 0.51 -4.31 -6.00
C ILE A 13 -0.94 -4.65 -6.29
N LYS A 14 -1.29 -5.93 -6.21
CA LYS A 14 -2.67 -6.39 -6.29
C LYS A 14 -3.19 -6.66 -4.88
N CYS A 15 -4.33 -6.06 -4.54
CA CYS A 15 -4.96 -6.24 -3.24
C CYS A 15 -5.40 -7.70 -3.07
N SER A 16 -4.94 -8.37 -2.01
CA SER A 16 -5.31 -9.77 -1.71
C SER A 16 -6.76 -9.94 -1.25
N GLU A 17 -7.49 -8.86 -0.98
CA GLU A 17 -8.88 -8.90 -0.52
C GLU A 17 -9.88 -8.61 -1.64
N CYS A 18 -9.69 -7.51 -2.37
CA CYS A 18 -10.59 -7.11 -3.45
C CYS A 18 -10.04 -7.38 -4.87
N GLY A 19 -8.77 -7.76 -5.01
CA GLY A 19 -8.14 -8.01 -6.31
C GLY A 19 -7.79 -6.75 -7.12
N ALA A 20 -8.05 -5.56 -6.58
CA ALA A 20 -7.77 -4.29 -7.27
C ALA A 20 -6.28 -3.93 -7.26
N ASP A 21 -5.84 -3.25 -8.33
CA ASP A 21 -4.51 -2.67 -8.43
C ASP A 21 -4.38 -1.44 -7.51
N ALA A 22 -3.31 -1.40 -6.72
CA ALA A 22 -3.03 -0.32 -5.79
C ALA A 22 -1.54 0.05 -5.83
N GLU A 23 -1.24 1.29 -5.44
CA GLU A 23 0.12 1.81 -5.40
C GLU A 23 0.52 2.06 -3.96
N VAL A 24 1.58 1.39 -3.50
CA VAL A 24 2.03 1.44 -2.11
C VAL A 24 3.50 1.86 -2.02
N PRO A 25 3.89 2.68 -1.04
CA PRO A 25 5.29 3.12 -0.89
C PRO A 25 6.18 2.07 -0.21
N PHE A 26 5.72 0.82 -0.10
CA PHE A 26 6.45 -0.27 0.54
C PHE A 26 6.58 -1.44 -0.44
N GLN A 27 7.69 -2.17 -0.39
CA GLN A 27 7.84 -3.38 -1.19
C GLN A 27 6.87 -4.47 -0.71
N PRO A 28 6.05 -5.07 -1.61
CA PRO A 28 5.28 -6.25 -1.28
C PRO A 28 6.22 -7.40 -0.90
N LYS A 29 5.97 -8.05 0.23
CA LYS A 29 6.74 -9.23 0.67
C LYS A 29 6.02 -10.50 0.23
N GLU A 30 6.74 -11.42 -0.39
CA GLU A 30 6.26 -12.78 -0.68
C GLU A 30 5.91 -13.46 0.65
N GLY A 31 4.62 -13.78 0.85
CA GLY A 31 4.09 -14.37 2.09
C GLY A 31 3.29 -13.43 3.00
N ARG A 32 3.19 -12.11 2.70
CA ARG A 32 2.29 -11.19 3.43
C ARG A 32 1.19 -10.68 2.49
N PRO A 33 -0.10 -10.82 2.84
CA PRO A 33 -1.18 -10.29 2.01
C PRO A 33 -1.10 -8.77 1.99
N VAL A 34 -1.15 -8.19 0.79
CA VAL A 34 -1.10 -6.75 0.60
C VAL A 34 -2.49 -6.24 0.40
N TYR A 35 -2.84 -5.15 1.07
CA TYR A 35 -4.16 -4.55 1.01
C TYR A 35 -4.08 -3.15 0.42
N CYS A 36 -5.08 -2.79 -0.38
CA CYS A 36 -5.25 -1.41 -0.81
C CYS A 36 -5.64 -0.53 0.39
N ARG A 37 -5.54 0.79 0.23
CA ARG A 37 -5.88 1.76 1.28
C ARG A 37 -7.30 1.59 1.81
N ASP A 38 -8.24 1.22 0.93
CA ASP A 38 -9.64 0.99 1.29
C ASP A 38 -9.82 -0.24 2.18
N CYS A 39 -9.35 -1.42 1.73
CA CYS A 39 -9.38 -2.67 2.50
C CYS A 39 -8.61 -2.54 3.83
N TYR A 40 -7.45 -1.87 3.81
CA TYR A 40 -6.68 -1.61 5.03
C TYR A 40 -7.45 -0.68 5.99
N SER A 41 -8.12 0.36 5.48
CA SER A 41 -8.93 1.26 6.29
C SER A 41 -10.18 0.58 6.85
N LYS A 42 -10.77 -0.38 6.14
CA LYS A 42 -11.88 -1.21 6.65
C LYS A 42 -11.42 -2.18 7.73
N LYS A 43 -10.22 -2.75 7.59
CA LYS A 43 -9.62 -3.69 8.57
C LYS A 43 -9.07 -3.04 9.83
N ARG A 44 -8.75 -1.75 9.82
CA ARG A 44 -8.39 -1.03 11.05
C ARG A 44 -9.68 -0.62 11.75
N PRO A 45 -10.13 -1.31 12.82
CA PRO A 45 -11.14 -0.74 13.67
C PRO A 45 -10.55 0.53 14.29
N ARG A 46 -11.04 1.69 13.87
CA ARG A 46 -10.92 2.91 14.67
C ARG A 46 -11.83 2.70 15.89
N PHE A 47 -11.30 2.06 16.92
CA PHE A 47 -11.82 2.21 18.27
C PHE A 47 -11.23 3.48 18.88
#